data_AF-A0A4V0XNX6-F1
#
_entry.id   AF-A0A4V0XNX6-F1
#
_cell.length_a   1.000
_cell.length_b   1.000
_cell.length_c   1.000
_cell.angle_alpha   90.00
_cell.angle_beta   90.00
_cell.angle_gamma   90.00
#
_symmetry.space_group_name_H-M   'P 1'
#
loop_
_entity.id
_entity.type
_entity.pdbx_description
1 polymer ?
#
loop_
_entity_poly.entity_id
_entity_poly.type
_entity_poly.pdbx_seq_one_letter_code
_entity_poly.pdbx_strand_id
1 'polypeptide(L)'
;MPASTLPRSAQILTGTDRPTIAQIRALMRTARQDVEERTRLLALLQDGLPGSKDKVRTAILALALERHGDADEALDLADKKDPYVQAVLGMVHADLDDHAEAKAILASAAKNLPSVRGELVRSLVAGGTLDEAEKHINGPGLDSSEQEFLHGLVLEAKGNVEAAIKAYEAALDSDGPQVEAAFKLGVLLDRIGDDDLAAEQYLLCADASPAYVPGVVNLGILYDERGEANAAMDCFRQALAYNPRDKKALTLLRDARASRQMYYDEVEEREREKMEKIMRTSVNDFELSVRSRNCLAKMNIFTLGDLLRISEQEMLSYKNFGETSLKEVREMLAVRNLRLGMYRDETDRAISKADQKVLSESIERLELTARHQQVLEGIGVARIGDLAQYSDLDLYKVPGSGQSFIQELATALGAYGVAIRKPEIRS
;
A
#
# COMPACT_ATOMS: atom_id res chain seq x y z
N MET A 1 -33.03 -10.30 1.65
CA MET A 1 -31.61 -9.95 1.60
C MET A 1 -31.32 -9.57 0.16
N PRO A 2 -30.82 -8.36 -0.16
CA PRO A 2 -30.42 -8.08 -1.53
C PRO A 2 -29.32 -9.08 -1.89
N ALA A 3 -29.37 -9.67 -3.08
CA ALA A 3 -28.36 -10.59 -3.58
C ALA A 3 -26.98 -9.97 -3.31
N SER A 4 -26.16 -10.62 -2.49
CA SER A 4 -24.78 -10.18 -2.28
C SER A 4 -24.14 -10.06 -3.66
N THR A 5 -23.71 -8.85 -4.02
CA THR A 5 -22.99 -8.63 -5.25
C THR A 5 -21.76 -9.55 -5.23
N LEU A 6 -21.65 -10.38 -6.27
CA LEU A 6 -20.56 -11.35 -6.38
C LEU A 6 -19.21 -10.64 -6.20
N PRO A 7 -18.31 -11.13 -5.33
CA PRO A 7 -16.99 -10.55 -5.15
C PRO A 7 -16.27 -10.43 -6.48
N ARG A 8 -15.52 -9.34 -6.70
CA ARG A 8 -14.87 -9.09 -8.00
C ARG A 8 -13.89 -10.21 -8.35
N SER A 9 -13.18 -10.73 -7.35
CA SER A 9 -12.27 -11.87 -7.53
C SER A 9 -13.01 -13.15 -7.98
N ALA A 10 -14.25 -13.35 -7.54
CA ALA A 10 -15.08 -14.51 -7.87
C ALA A 10 -15.77 -14.41 -9.24
N GLN A 11 -15.71 -13.28 -9.94
CA GLN A 11 -16.37 -13.11 -11.25
C GLN A 11 -15.86 -14.10 -12.30
N ILE A 12 -14.59 -14.51 -12.23
CA ILE A 12 -14.03 -15.55 -13.10
C ILE A 12 -14.77 -16.90 -12.96
N LEU A 13 -15.38 -17.14 -11.79
CA LEU A 13 -16.13 -18.35 -11.49
C LEU A 13 -17.56 -18.29 -12.03
N THR A 14 -18.01 -17.15 -12.57
CA THR A 14 -19.34 -17.00 -13.17
C THR A 14 -19.20 -16.70 -14.66
N GLY A 15 -19.63 -17.63 -15.51
CA GLY A 15 -19.52 -17.51 -16.96
C GLY A 15 -19.61 -18.85 -17.68
N THR A 16 -19.61 -18.81 -19.01
CA THR A 16 -19.60 -20.02 -19.85
C THR A 16 -18.22 -20.65 -19.90
N ASP A 17 -17.17 -19.84 -19.98
CA ASP A 17 -15.80 -20.30 -20.19
C ASP A 17 -15.11 -20.64 -18.87
N ARG A 18 -14.33 -21.72 -18.86
CA ARG A 18 -13.55 -22.15 -17.68
C ARG A 18 -12.47 -21.11 -17.35
N PRO A 19 -12.22 -20.82 -16.06
CA PRO A 19 -11.11 -19.99 -15.64
C PRO A 19 -9.77 -20.47 -16.21
N THR A 20 -8.88 -19.54 -16.56
CA THR A 20 -7.51 -19.91 -16.89
C THR A 20 -6.71 -20.23 -15.62
N ILE A 21 -5.63 -20.99 -15.74
CA ILE A 21 -4.73 -21.32 -14.62
C ILE A 21 -4.17 -20.04 -13.95
N ALA A 22 -3.85 -19.02 -14.75
CA ALA A 22 -3.42 -17.71 -14.24
C ALA A 22 -4.52 -17.00 -13.44
N GLN A 23 -5.78 -17.07 -13.88
CA GLN A 23 -6.92 -16.53 -13.14
C GLN A 23 -7.14 -17.27 -11.81
N ILE A 24 -6.96 -18.60 -11.79
CA ILE A 24 -7.02 -19.41 -10.56
C ILE A 24 -5.94 -18.95 -9.57
N ARG A 25 -4.68 -18.81 -10.01
CA ARG A 25 -3.59 -18.30 -9.16
C ARG A 25 -3.88 -16.90 -8.61
N ALA A 26 -4.41 -16.00 -9.43
CA ALA A 26 -4.78 -14.66 -8.99
C ALA A 26 -5.90 -14.67 -7.92
N LEU A 27 -6.89 -15.56 -8.07
CA LEU A 27 -7.93 -15.76 -7.07
C LEU A 27 -7.35 -16.32 -5.76
N MET A 28 -6.52 -17.37 -5.82
CA MET A 28 -5.85 -17.95 -4.65
C MET A 28 -5.06 -16.88 -3.88
N ARG A 29 -4.22 -16.12 -4.59
CA ARG A 29 -3.42 -15.03 -4.00
C ARG A 29 -4.29 -13.98 -3.32
N THR A 30 -5.35 -13.53 -3.98
CA THR A 30 -6.29 -12.55 -3.42
C THR A 30 -6.94 -13.09 -2.15
N ALA A 31 -7.43 -14.33 -2.19
CA ALA A 31 -8.11 -14.98 -1.06
C ALA A 31 -7.18 -15.29 0.14
N ARG A 32 -5.86 -15.35 -0.08
CA ARG A 32 -4.86 -15.53 0.99
C ARG A 32 -4.51 -14.24 1.72
N GLN A 33 -4.36 -13.15 0.98
CA GLN A 33 -3.85 -11.89 1.53
C GLN A 33 -4.95 -10.92 1.99
N ASP A 34 -6.14 -10.97 1.38
CA ASP A 34 -7.27 -10.09 1.71
C ASP A 34 -8.33 -10.82 2.56
N VAL A 35 -8.40 -10.47 3.83
CA VAL A 35 -9.30 -11.12 4.80
C VAL A 35 -10.77 -10.77 4.53
N GLU A 36 -11.06 -9.56 4.05
CA GLU A 36 -12.42 -9.13 3.75
C GLU A 36 -12.94 -9.88 2.52
N GLU A 37 -12.14 -9.94 1.45
CA GLU A 37 -12.48 -10.69 0.25
C GLU A 37 -12.60 -12.19 0.56
N ARG A 38 -11.66 -12.76 1.33
CA ARG A 38 -11.73 -14.16 1.82
C ARG A 38 -13.05 -14.45 2.55
N THR A 39 -13.51 -13.53 3.40
CA THR A 39 -14.77 -13.69 4.14
C THR A 39 -15.96 -13.73 3.18
N ARG A 40 -15.98 -12.88 2.16
CA ARG A 40 -17.04 -12.89 1.13
C ARG A 40 -17.01 -14.15 0.28
N LEU A 41 -15.82 -14.65 -0.06
CA LEU A 41 -15.63 -15.91 -0.78
C LEU A 41 -16.09 -17.12 0.04
N LEU A 42 -15.86 -17.13 1.36
CA LEU A 42 -16.37 -18.17 2.25
C LEU A 42 -17.89 -18.21 2.28
N ALA A 43 -18.54 -17.05 2.38
CA ALA A 43 -20.00 -16.96 2.30
C ALA A 43 -20.52 -17.48 0.95
N LEU A 44 -19.85 -17.11 -0.15
CA LEU A 44 -20.18 -17.61 -1.49
C LEU A 44 -20.04 -19.13 -1.62
N LEU A 45 -19.02 -19.73 -1.00
CA LEU A 45 -18.86 -21.19 -0.99
C LEU A 45 -19.99 -21.88 -0.21
N GLN A 46 -20.46 -21.28 0.88
CA GLN A 46 -21.57 -21.80 1.70
C GLN A 46 -22.93 -21.68 0.98
N ASP A 47 -23.20 -20.52 0.37
CA ASP A 47 -24.46 -20.24 -0.32
C ASP A 47 -24.53 -20.93 -1.70
N GLY A 48 -23.38 -21.29 -2.26
CA GLY A 48 -23.22 -21.88 -3.58
C GLY A 48 -23.04 -20.85 -4.69
N LEU A 49 -22.30 -21.24 -5.74
CA LEU A 49 -22.01 -20.36 -6.88
C LEU A 49 -23.29 -20.08 -7.70
N PRO A 50 -23.70 -18.81 -7.87
CA PRO A 50 -24.90 -18.47 -8.60
C PRO A 50 -24.75 -18.82 -10.09
N GLY A 51 -25.78 -19.45 -10.66
CA GLY A 51 -25.86 -19.74 -12.10
C GLY A 51 -24.95 -20.89 -12.58
N SER A 52 -24.21 -21.56 -11.70
CA SER A 52 -23.35 -22.69 -12.09
C SER A 52 -23.59 -23.93 -11.23
N LYS A 53 -23.88 -25.06 -11.89
CA LYS A 53 -23.87 -26.40 -11.28
C LYS A 53 -22.51 -27.09 -11.43
N ASP A 54 -21.52 -26.40 -12.02
CA ASP A 54 -20.21 -26.95 -12.31
C ASP A 54 -19.41 -27.13 -11.01
N LYS A 55 -19.23 -28.38 -10.62
CA LYS A 55 -18.50 -28.76 -9.41
C LYS A 55 -17.02 -28.39 -9.49
N VAL A 56 -16.45 -28.26 -10.68
CA VAL A 56 -15.05 -27.83 -10.83
C VAL A 56 -14.86 -26.38 -10.39
N ARG A 57 -15.84 -25.50 -10.63
CA ARG A 57 -15.77 -24.11 -10.16
C ARG A 57 -15.91 -24.02 -8.64
N THR A 58 -16.74 -24.87 -8.04
CA THR A 58 -16.79 -25.03 -6.58
C THR A 58 -15.44 -25.50 -6.04
N ALA A 59 -14.79 -26.45 -6.71
CA ALA A 59 -13.46 -26.91 -6.32
C ALA A 59 -12.40 -25.81 -6.41
N ILE A 60 -12.43 -24.97 -7.46
CA ILE A 60 -11.52 -23.83 -7.59
C ILE A 60 -11.73 -22.82 -6.46
N LEU A 61 -12.99 -22.52 -6.11
CA LEU A 61 -13.30 -21.64 -4.99
C LEU A 61 -12.81 -22.23 -3.66
N ALA A 62 -13.02 -23.53 -3.44
CA ALA A 62 -12.54 -24.24 -2.26
C ALA A 62 -11.01 -24.26 -2.18
N LEU A 63 -10.31 -24.49 -3.30
CA LEU A 63 -8.86 -24.42 -3.41
C LEU A 63 -8.34 -23.02 -3.04
N ALA A 64 -8.93 -21.95 -3.59
CA ALA A 64 -8.56 -20.58 -3.23
C ALA A 64 -8.76 -20.26 -1.74
N LEU A 65 -9.70 -20.95 -1.09
CA LEU A 65 -9.97 -20.83 0.33
C LEU A 65 -9.18 -21.81 1.19
N GLU A 66 -8.27 -22.61 0.61
CA GLU A 66 -7.48 -23.65 1.31
C GLU A 66 -8.38 -24.69 2.01
N ARG A 67 -9.56 -24.94 1.44
CA ARG A 67 -10.49 -25.98 1.87
C ARG A 67 -10.31 -27.21 0.98
N HIS A 68 -9.15 -27.85 1.10
CA HIS A 68 -8.75 -28.96 0.20
C HIS A 68 -9.75 -30.12 0.21
N GLY A 69 -10.32 -30.48 1.36
CA GLY A 69 -11.35 -31.52 1.45
C GLY A 69 -12.61 -31.20 0.63
N ASP A 70 -13.14 -29.98 0.73
CA ASP A 70 -14.27 -29.52 -0.08
C ASP A 70 -13.93 -29.51 -1.58
N ALA A 71 -12.68 -29.17 -1.92
CA ALA A 71 -12.20 -29.18 -3.30
C ALA A 71 -12.17 -30.60 -3.87
N ASP A 72 -11.61 -31.55 -3.14
CA ASP A 72 -11.53 -32.96 -3.53
C ASP A 72 -12.93 -33.59 -3.68
N GLU A 73 -13.82 -33.36 -2.71
CA GLU A 73 -15.21 -33.84 -2.78
C GLU A 73 -15.94 -33.29 -4.03
N ALA A 74 -15.69 -32.03 -4.39
CA ALA A 74 -16.27 -31.44 -5.58
C ALA A 74 -15.66 -32.01 -6.87
N LEU A 75 -14.36 -32.29 -6.91
CA LEU A 75 -13.67 -32.89 -8.06
C LEU A 75 -14.05 -34.36 -8.25
N ASP A 76 -14.37 -35.10 -7.18
CA ASP A 76 -14.86 -36.49 -7.24
C ASP A 76 -16.18 -36.63 -8.01
N LEU A 77 -16.97 -35.55 -8.08
CA LEU A 77 -18.21 -35.48 -8.85
C LEU A 77 -17.99 -35.09 -10.31
N ALA A 78 -16.76 -34.81 -10.72
CA ALA A 78 -16.38 -34.45 -12.09
C ALA A 78 -15.68 -35.62 -12.81
N ASP A 79 -15.50 -35.50 -14.13
CA ASP A 79 -14.74 -36.49 -14.90
C ASP A 79 -13.24 -36.36 -14.62
N LYS A 80 -12.67 -37.26 -13.82
CA LYS A 80 -11.24 -37.30 -13.48
C LYS A 80 -10.31 -37.54 -14.67
N LYS A 81 -10.84 -37.89 -15.85
CA LYS A 81 -10.06 -37.98 -17.10
C LYS A 81 -9.95 -36.65 -17.83
N ASP A 82 -10.77 -35.65 -17.49
CA ASP A 82 -10.68 -34.31 -18.04
C ASP A 82 -9.34 -33.67 -17.61
N PRO A 83 -8.45 -33.28 -18.55
CA PRO A 83 -7.16 -32.67 -18.23
C PRO A 83 -7.29 -31.41 -17.35
N TYR A 84 -8.39 -30.67 -17.47
CA TYR A 84 -8.64 -29.49 -16.64
C TYR A 84 -8.98 -29.86 -15.20
N VAL A 85 -9.76 -30.93 -14.98
CA VAL A 85 -10.05 -31.46 -13.65
C VAL A 85 -8.77 -31.99 -13.01
N GLN A 86 -7.95 -32.71 -13.77
CA GLN A 86 -6.62 -33.14 -13.34
C GLN A 86 -5.72 -31.96 -12.98
N ALA A 87 -5.76 -30.88 -13.75
CA ALA A 87 -5.00 -29.67 -13.44
C ALA A 87 -5.37 -29.09 -12.07
N VAL A 88 -6.67 -28.90 -11.82
CA VAL A 88 -7.14 -28.37 -10.53
C VAL A 88 -6.80 -29.32 -9.38
N LEU A 89 -6.97 -30.63 -9.57
CA LEU A 89 -6.59 -31.64 -8.57
C LEU A 89 -5.07 -31.61 -8.27
N GLY A 90 -4.25 -31.53 -9.31
CA GLY A 90 -2.80 -31.41 -9.18
C GLY A 90 -2.39 -30.15 -8.43
N MET A 91 -3.10 -29.03 -8.61
CA MET A 91 -2.91 -27.80 -7.83
C MET A 91 -3.34 -27.98 -6.36
N VAL A 92 -4.40 -28.75 -6.07
CA VAL A 92 -4.79 -29.10 -4.69
C VAL A 92 -3.67 -29.88 -3.98
N HIS A 93 -3.14 -30.93 -4.62
CA HIS A 93 -2.02 -31.69 -4.06
C HIS A 93 -0.75 -30.84 -3.92
N ALA A 94 -0.49 -29.93 -4.87
CA ALA A 94 0.64 -29.02 -4.77
C ALA A 94 0.53 -28.09 -3.56
N ASP A 95 -0.69 -27.63 -3.24
CA ASP A 95 -0.95 -26.76 -2.08
C ASP A 95 -0.91 -27.49 -0.73
N LEU A 96 -1.13 -28.81 -0.75
CA LEU A 96 -0.98 -29.72 0.39
C LEU A 96 0.47 -30.18 0.63
N ASP A 97 1.43 -29.64 -0.14
CA ASP A 97 2.83 -30.09 -0.18
C ASP A 97 3.03 -31.57 -0.60
N ASP A 98 2.01 -32.19 -1.20
CA ASP A 98 2.11 -33.54 -1.79
C ASP A 98 2.67 -33.45 -3.21
N HIS A 99 3.93 -33.02 -3.30
CA HIS A 99 4.58 -32.73 -4.58
C HIS A 99 4.75 -33.97 -5.47
N ALA A 100 4.79 -35.17 -4.89
CA ALA A 100 4.92 -36.41 -5.64
C ALA A 100 3.65 -36.70 -6.46
N GLU A 101 2.48 -36.63 -5.82
CA GLU A 101 1.19 -36.83 -6.47
C GLU A 101 0.86 -35.66 -7.40
N ALA A 102 1.11 -34.42 -6.96
CA ALA A 102 0.92 -33.22 -7.76
C ALA A 102 1.68 -33.29 -9.09
N LYS A 103 2.98 -33.63 -9.05
CA LYS A 103 3.80 -33.86 -10.24
C LYS A 103 3.18 -34.88 -11.18
N ALA A 104 2.75 -36.04 -10.67
CA ALA A 104 2.23 -37.12 -11.50
C ALA A 104 0.94 -36.68 -12.23
N ILE A 105 0.02 -36.06 -11.51
CA ILE A 105 -1.26 -35.58 -12.04
C ILE A 105 -1.04 -34.43 -13.02
N LEU A 106 -0.24 -33.43 -12.67
CA LEU A 106 0.03 -32.25 -13.53
C LEU A 106 0.78 -32.65 -14.80
N ALA A 107 1.70 -33.61 -14.74
CA ALA A 107 2.38 -34.15 -15.92
C ALA A 107 1.42 -34.89 -16.86
N SER A 108 0.41 -35.58 -16.31
CA SER A 108 -0.68 -36.16 -17.11
C SER A 108 -1.53 -35.08 -17.78
N ALA A 109 -1.98 -34.09 -17.01
CA ALA A 109 -2.80 -32.97 -17.49
C ALA A 109 -2.10 -32.18 -18.61
N ALA A 110 -0.81 -31.87 -18.44
CA ALA A 110 -0.02 -31.06 -19.36
C ALA A 110 0.14 -31.67 -20.77
N LYS A 111 -0.14 -32.96 -20.95
CA LYS A 111 -0.13 -33.62 -22.28
C LYS A 111 -1.25 -33.09 -23.18
N ASN A 112 -2.42 -32.81 -22.60
CA ASN A 112 -3.62 -32.41 -23.32
C ASN A 112 -4.07 -30.98 -22.98
N LEU A 113 -3.52 -30.39 -21.92
CA LEU A 113 -3.74 -28.99 -21.53
C LEU A 113 -2.39 -28.30 -21.28
N PRO A 114 -1.69 -27.83 -22.34
CA PRO A 114 -0.33 -27.31 -22.23
C PRO A 114 -0.17 -26.13 -21.25
N SER A 115 -1.21 -25.32 -21.03
CA SER A 115 -1.20 -24.18 -20.11
C SER A 115 -0.99 -24.54 -18.63
N VAL A 116 -1.10 -25.82 -18.26
CA VAL A 116 -0.87 -26.32 -16.89
C VAL A 116 0.62 -26.55 -16.61
N ARG A 117 1.45 -26.55 -17.66
CA ARG A 117 2.89 -26.80 -17.55
C ARG A 117 3.59 -25.91 -16.54
N GLY A 118 3.11 -24.68 -16.34
CA GLY A 118 3.67 -23.77 -15.34
C GLY A 118 3.49 -24.30 -13.91
N GLU A 119 2.32 -24.86 -13.60
CA GLU A 119 2.05 -25.48 -12.29
C GLU A 119 2.86 -26.76 -12.09
N LEU A 120 3.07 -27.54 -13.17
CA LEU A 120 3.96 -28.69 -13.12
C LEU A 120 5.38 -28.26 -12.76
N VAL A 121 5.93 -27.22 -13.41
CA VAL A 121 7.27 -26.73 -13.10
C VAL A 121 7.35 -26.21 -11.66
N ARG A 122 6.37 -25.42 -11.20
CA ARG A 122 6.30 -24.94 -9.81
C ARG A 122 6.30 -26.10 -8.80
N SER A 123 5.51 -27.14 -9.06
CA SER A 123 5.45 -28.35 -8.22
C SER A 123 6.77 -29.13 -8.23
N LEU A 124 7.42 -29.28 -9.40
CA LEU A 124 8.72 -29.94 -9.53
C LEU A 124 9.84 -29.19 -8.78
N VAL A 125 9.81 -27.86 -8.81
CA VAL A 125 10.74 -27.00 -8.05
C VAL A 125 10.51 -27.16 -6.55
N ALA A 126 9.26 -27.08 -6.09
CA ALA A 126 8.92 -27.26 -4.67
C ALA A 126 9.31 -28.67 -4.16
N GLY A 127 9.11 -29.70 -4.98
CA GLY A 127 9.55 -31.08 -4.70
C GLY A 127 11.05 -31.34 -4.86
N GLY A 128 11.87 -30.35 -5.22
CA GLY A 128 13.33 -30.48 -5.37
C GLY A 128 13.79 -31.25 -6.62
N THR A 129 12.91 -31.58 -7.54
CA THR A 129 13.21 -32.32 -8.79
C THR A 129 13.61 -31.38 -9.94
N LEU A 130 14.70 -30.64 -9.74
CA LEU A 130 15.08 -29.49 -10.56
C LEU A 130 15.45 -29.84 -12.01
N ASP A 131 16.11 -30.97 -12.24
CA ASP A 131 16.49 -31.41 -13.60
C ASP A 131 15.29 -31.80 -14.46
N GLU A 132 14.21 -32.28 -13.83
CA GLU A 132 12.96 -32.53 -14.53
C GLU A 132 12.22 -31.22 -14.80
N ALA A 133 12.20 -30.30 -13.83
CA ALA A 133 11.59 -28.97 -13.98
C ALA A 133 12.15 -28.24 -15.21
N GLU A 134 13.47 -28.27 -15.39
CA GLU A 134 14.16 -27.61 -16.50
C GLU A 134 13.73 -28.11 -17.88
N LYS A 135 13.43 -29.40 -18.01
CA LYS A 135 12.94 -30.00 -19.27
C LYS A 135 11.57 -29.50 -19.66
N HIS A 136 10.80 -28.99 -18.70
CA HIS A 136 9.45 -28.51 -18.93
C HIS A 136 9.37 -27.01 -19.22
N ILE A 137 10.38 -26.20 -18.90
CA ILE A 137 10.32 -24.73 -19.08
C ILE A 137 10.08 -24.35 -20.55
N ASN A 138 10.82 -24.95 -21.49
CA ASN A 138 10.70 -24.62 -22.93
C ASN A 138 9.55 -25.35 -23.64
N GLY A 139 8.57 -25.86 -22.88
CA GLY A 139 7.47 -26.63 -23.44
C GLY A 139 6.32 -25.77 -23.97
N PRO A 140 5.41 -26.35 -24.79
CA PRO A 140 4.25 -25.62 -25.28
C PRO A 140 3.32 -25.21 -24.14
N GLY A 141 2.63 -24.08 -24.32
CA GLY A 141 1.61 -23.57 -23.39
C GLY A 141 2.10 -22.52 -22.41
N LEU A 142 3.39 -22.17 -22.45
CA LEU A 142 3.99 -21.09 -21.66
C LEU A 142 4.36 -19.92 -22.57
N ASP A 143 4.00 -18.71 -22.19
CA ASP A 143 4.49 -17.51 -22.86
C ASP A 143 5.95 -17.18 -22.44
N SER A 144 6.63 -16.30 -23.19
CA SER A 144 8.04 -15.98 -22.95
C SER A 144 8.30 -15.46 -21.53
N SER A 145 7.37 -14.65 -21.03
CA SER A 145 7.43 -14.05 -19.70
C SER A 145 7.36 -15.13 -18.61
N GLU A 146 6.41 -16.07 -18.72
CA GLU A 146 6.25 -17.16 -17.77
C GLU A 146 7.41 -18.17 -17.86
N GLN A 147 7.95 -18.41 -19.05
CA GLN A 147 9.14 -19.26 -19.23
C GLN A 147 10.34 -18.73 -18.44
N GLU A 148 10.66 -17.44 -18.60
CA GLU A 148 11.79 -16.82 -17.90
C GLU A 148 11.57 -16.77 -16.38
N PHE A 149 10.34 -16.51 -15.92
CA PHE A 149 10.01 -16.59 -14.50
C PHE A 149 10.23 -18.00 -13.93
N LEU A 150 9.74 -19.03 -14.62
CA LEU A 150 9.92 -20.42 -14.20
C LEU A 150 11.40 -20.86 -14.26
N HIS A 151 12.17 -20.35 -15.22
CA HIS A 151 13.61 -20.54 -15.28
C HIS A 151 14.32 -19.92 -14.09
N GLY A 152 13.95 -18.69 -13.70
CA GLY A 152 14.42 -18.06 -12.48
C GLY A 152 14.17 -18.90 -11.24
N LEU A 153 12.97 -19.48 -11.08
CA LEU A 153 12.64 -20.37 -9.96
C LEU A 153 13.54 -21.62 -9.91
N VAL A 154 13.79 -22.25 -11.06
CA VAL A 154 14.69 -23.42 -11.14
C VAL A 154 16.12 -23.04 -10.79
N LEU A 155 16.62 -21.92 -11.31
CA LEU A 155 17.98 -21.44 -11.05
C LEU A 155 18.18 -21.04 -9.57
N GLU A 156 17.19 -20.37 -8.97
CA GLU A 156 17.17 -20.02 -7.55
C GLU A 156 17.25 -21.28 -6.69
N ALA A 157 16.43 -22.30 -6.99
CA ALA A 157 16.44 -23.57 -6.26
C ALA A 157 17.74 -24.36 -6.44
N LYS A 158 18.45 -24.19 -7.58
CA LYS A 158 19.81 -24.75 -7.79
C LYS A 158 20.90 -23.94 -7.05
N GLY A 159 20.56 -22.81 -6.45
CA GLY A 159 21.51 -21.91 -5.79
C GLY A 159 22.28 -20.99 -6.74
N ASN A 160 21.90 -20.94 -8.03
CA ASN A 160 22.53 -20.06 -9.02
C ASN A 160 21.87 -18.68 -9.00
N VAL A 161 22.22 -17.87 -8.00
CA VAL A 161 21.59 -16.58 -7.71
C VAL A 161 21.73 -15.58 -8.87
N GLU A 162 22.94 -15.45 -9.44
CA GLU A 162 23.23 -14.51 -10.52
C GLU A 162 22.41 -14.81 -11.79
N ALA A 163 22.28 -16.09 -12.14
CA ALA A 163 21.47 -16.48 -13.29
C ALA A 163 19.96 -16.32 -13.01
N ALA A 164 19.53 -16.59 -11.77
CA ALA A 164 18.14 -16.40 -11.36
C ALA A 164 17.71 -14.93 -11.44
N ILE A 165 18.57 -14.00 -11.01
CA ILE A 165 18.36 -12.55 -11.15
C ILE A 165 18.10 -12.19 -12.62
N LYS A 166 18.99 -12.60 -13.53
CA LYS A 166 18.85 -12.33 -14.98
C LYS A 166 17.56 -12.91 -15.57
N ALA A 167 17.18 -14.10 -15.15
CA ALA A 167 15.93 -14.72 -15.60
C ALA A 167 14.71 -13.94 -15.10
N TYR A 168 14.70 -13.47 -13.85
CA TYR A 168 13.61 -12.64 -13.35
C TYR A 168 13.55 -11.25 -14.01
N GLU A 169 14.70 -10.62 -14.31
CA GLU A 169 14.78 -9.40 -15.11
C GLU A 169 14.18 -9.60 -16.50
N ALA A 170 14.59 -10.65 -17.21
CA ALA A 170 14.04 -10.98 -18.54
C ALA A 170 12.53 -11.26 -18.50
N ALA A 171 12.05 -11.83 -17.39
CA ALA A 171 10.63 -12.04 -17.17
C ALA A 171 9.89 -10.68 -17.08
N LEU A 172 10.44 -9.70 -16.35
CA LEU A 172 9.88 -8.35 -16.16
C LEU A 172 9.90 -7.49 -17.43
N ASP A 173 10.87 -7.71 -18.32
CA ASP A 173 10.94 -7.02 -19.61
C ASP A 173 9.85 -7.47 -20.60
N SER A 174 9.15 -8.57 -20.29
CA SER A 174 8.08 -9.13 -21.12
C SER A 174 6.69 -8.72 -20.60
N ASP A 175 5.69 -8.61 -21.49
CA ASP A 175 4.32 -8.11 -21.20
C ASP A 175 3.44 -9.00 -20.28
N GLY A 176 4.03 -9.83 -19.40
CA GLY A 176 3.29 -10.79 -18.56
C GLY A 176 3.02 -10.34 -17.10
N PRO A 177 2.19 -11.10 -16.36
CA PRO A 177 1.81 -10.76 -14.99
C PRO A 177 2.96 -11.05 -14.01
N GLN A 178 3.84 -10.08 -13.83
CA GLN A 178 5.17 -10.30 -13.25
C GLN A 178 5.36 -9.96 -11.77
N VAL A 179 4.30 -9.63 -11.02
CA VAL A 179 4.47 -9.17 -9.63
C VAL A 179 5.19 -10.20 -8.75
N GLU A 180 5.04 -11.50 -9.05
CA GLU A 180 5.79 -12.57 -8.39
C GLU A 180 7.27 -12.57 -8.78
N ALA A 181 7.61 -12.27 -10.03
CA ALA A 181 9.01 -12.15 -10.45
C ALA A 181 9.67 -10.91 -9.84
N ALA A 182 8.97 -9.77 -9.79
CA ALA A 182 9.44 -8.57 -9.10
C ALA A 182 9.73 -8.88 -7.63
N PHE A 183 8.81 -9.54 -6.93
CA PHE A 183 9.04 -9.95 -5.55
C PHE A 183 10.27 -10.88 -5.41
N LYS A 184 10.39 -11.90 -6.26
CA LYS A 184 11.52 -12.83 -6.24
C LYS A 184 12.84 -12.14 -6.53
N LEU A 185 12.89 -11.29 -7.54
CA LEU A 185 14.04 -10.48 -7.87
C LEU A 185 14.43 -9.58 -6.69
N GLY A 186 13.46 -8.87 -6.10
CA GLY A 186 13.68 -8.03 -4.92
C GLY A 186 14.28 -8.81 -3.75
N VAL A 187 13.78 -10.01 -3.43
CA VAL A 187 14.35 -10.89 -2.39
C VAL A 187 15.80 -11.30 -2.70
N LEU A 188 16.13 -11.56 -3.96
CA LEU A 188 17.49 -11.92 -4.33
C LEU A 188 18.45 -10.71 -4.26
N LEU A 189 18.00 -9.54 -4.71
CA LEU A 189 18.76 -8.28 -4.67
C LEU A 189 19.04 -7.85 -3.22
N ASP A 190 18.03 -7.89 -2.36
CA ASP A 190 18.14 -7.63 -0.92
C ASP A 190 19.18 -8.56 -0.27
N ARG A 191 19.13 -9.86 -0.59
CA ARG A 191 20.10 -10.84 -0.06
C ARG A 191 21.55 -10.58 -0.50
N ILE A 192 21.77 -9.96 -1.66
CA ILE A 192 23.13 -9.62 -2.13
C ILE A 192 23.54 -8.19 -1.71
N GLY A 193 22.67 -7.44 -1.03
CA GLY A 193 22.91 -6.09 -0.53
C GLY A 193 22.68 -4.98 -1.56
N ASP A 194 22.04 -5.29 -2.69
CA ASP A 194 21.62 -4.30 -3.69
C ASP A 194 20.26 -3.71 -3.31
N ASP A 195 20.21 -3.09 -2.13
CA ASP A 195 18.98 -2.65 -1.48
C ASP A 195 18.17 -1.71 -2.38
N ASP A 196 18.82 -0.79 -3.10
CA ASP A 196 18.13 0.21 -3.94
C ASP A 196 17.34 -0.45 -5.07
N LEU A 197 17.94 -1.41 -5.76
CA LEU A 197 17.24 -2.19 -6.78
C LEU A 197 16.17 -3.07 -6.15
N ALA A 198 16.40 -3.61 -4.95
CA ALA A 198 15.38 -4.38 -4.22
C ALA A 198 14.15 -3.52 -3.90
N ALA A 199 14.36 -2.28 -3.44
CA ALA A 199 13.30 -1.32 -3.16
C ALA A 199 12.47 -1.00 -4.40
N GLU A 200 13.11 -0.83 -5.57
CA GLU A 200 12.42 -0.65 -6.85
C GLU A 200 11.49 -1.83 -7.17
N GLN A 201 11.96 -3.07 -6.99
CA GLN A 201 11.15 -4.26 -7.26
C GLN A 201 10.00 -4.44 -6.27
N TYR A 202 10.23 -4.15 -4.98
CA TYR A 202 9.16 -4.20 -3.99
C TYR A 202 8.15 -3.06 -4.16
N LEU A 203 8.56 -1.91 -4.71
CA LEU A 203 7.64 -0.83 -5.08
C LEU A 203 6.67 -1.29 -6.19
N LEU A 204 7.13 -2.06 -7.18
CA LEU A 204 6.25 -2.67 -8.17
C LEU A 204 5.20 -3.59 -7.51
N CYS A 205 5.59 -4.31 -6.45
CA CYS A 205 4.66 -5.13 -5.68
C CYS A 205 3.61 -4.28 -4.95
N ALA A 206 4.03 -3.15 -4.41
CA ALA A 206 3.16 -2.24 -3.67
C ALA A 206 2.21 -1.43 -4.57
N ASP A 207 2.57 -1.23 -5.83
CA ASP A 207 1.77 -0.53 -6.84
C ASP A 207 0.94 -1.46 -7.74
N ALA A 208 1.06 -2.78 -7.54
CA ALA A 208 0.21 -3.76 -8.19
C ALA A 208 -1.26 -3.60 -7.75
N SER A 209 -2.20 -4.02 -8.60
CA SER A 209 -3.64 -3.95 -8.31
C SER A 209 -4.30 -5.33 -8.46
N PRO A 210 -4.62 -6.02 -7.35
CA PRO A 210 -4.35 -5.66 -5.95
C PRO A 210 -2.84 -5.75 -5.62
N ALA A 211 -2.41 -5.06 -4.57
CA ALA A 211 -1.00 -5.05 -4.16
C ALA A 211 -0.55 -6.46 -3.75
N TYR A 212 0.73 -6.76 -3.97
CA TYR A 212 1.31 -8.01 -3.51
C TYR A 212 1.90 -7.83 -2.11
N VAL A 213 1.10 -8.20 -1.10
CA VAL A 213 1.37 -7.92 0.32
C VAL A 213 2.75 -8.40 0.79
N PRO A 214 3.27 -9.57 0.38
CA PRO A 214 4.63 -9.97 0.74
C PRO A 214 5.70 -8.96 0.34
N GLY A 215 5.60 -8.40 -0.88
CA GLY A 215 6.53 -7.36 -1.35
C GLY A 215 6.34 -6.04 -0.60
N VAL A 216 5.10 -5.66 -0.28
CA VAL A 216 4.80 -4.46 0.54
C VAL A 216 5.46 -4.56 1.93
N VAL A 217 5.37 -5.72 2.57
CA VAL A 217 5.98 -5.92 3.90
C VAL A 217 7.50 -5.85 3.81
N ASN A 218 8.11 -6.46 2.80
CA ASN A 218 9.56 -6.39 2.62
C ASN A 218 10.04 -4.97 2.28
N LEU A 219 9.29 -4.21 1.46
CA LEU A 219 9.57 -2.79 1.23
C LEU A 219 9.56 -2.00 2.54
N GLY A 220 8.58 -2.25 3.40
CA GLY A 220 8.50 -1.58 4.70
C GLY A 220 9.65 -1.91 5.64
N ILE A 221 10.09 -3.18 5.67
CA ILE A 221 11.27 -3.60 6.44
C ILE A 221 12.52 -2.88 5.94
N LEU A 222 12.72 -2.88 4.61
CA LEU A 222 13.87 -2.24 3.98
C LEU A 222 13.91 -0.72 4.26
N TYR A 223 12.77 -0.03 4.21
CA TYR A 223 12.69 1.37 4.61
C TYR A 223 13.00 1.59 6.09
N ASP A 224 12.56 0.72 6.99
CA ASP A 224 12.85 0.84 8.43
C ASP A 224 14.35 0.65 8.69
N GLU A 225 15.00 -0.31 8.02
CA GLU A 225 16.45 -0.55 8.09
C GLU A 225 17.27 0.63 7.56
N ARG A 226 16.74 1.38 6.59
CA ARG A 226 17.33 2.65 6.09
C ARG A 226 17.06 3.86 7.00
N GLY A 227 16.27 3.70 8.07
CA GLY A 227 15.86 4.79 8.95
C GLY A 227 14.72 5.65 8.39
N GLU A 228 14.07 5.23 7.30
CA GLU A 228 12.94 5.89 6.66
C GLU A 228 11.61 5.47 7.32
N ALA A 229 11.51 5.68 8.63
CA ALA A 229 10.41 5.17 9.45
C ALA A 229 9.00 5.58 8.95
N ASN A 230 8.84 6.76 8.34
CA ASN A 230 7.57 7.19 7.77
C ASN A 230 7.15 6.35 6.55
N ALA A 231 8.08 6.05 5.64
CA ALA A 231 7.83 5.22 4.46
C ALA A 231 7.57 3.76 4.87
N ALA A 232 8.30 3.26 5.87
CA ALA A 232 8.06 1.96 6.49
C ALA A 232 6.65 1.85 7.08
N MET A 233 6.23 2.84 7.87
CA MET A 233 4.88 2.91 8.43
C MET A 233 3.81 2.88 7.34
N ASP A 234 4.00 3.57 6.22
CA ASP A 234 3.03 3.61 5.12
C ASP A 234 2.93 2.24 4.42
N CYS A 235 4.04 1.52 4.26
CA CYS A 235 4.05 0.13 3.78
C CYS A 235 3.28 -0.81 4.72
N PHE A 236 3.56 -0.77 6.03
CA PHE A 236 2.85 -1.64 6.98
C PHE A 236 1.36 -1.31 7.08
N ARG A 237 0.98 -0.04 6.92
CA ARG A 237 -0.42 0.37 6.85
C ARG A 237 -1.11 -0.16 5.59
N GLN A 238 -0.45 -0.16 4.44
CA GLN A 238 -0.97 -0.79 3.24
C GLN A 238 -1.19 -2.29 3.44
N ALA A 239 -0.25 -3.02 4.04
CA ALA A 239 -0.43 -4.44 4.35
C ALA A 239 -1.65 -4.66 5.28
N LEU A 240 -1.83 -3.79 6.28
CA LEU A 240 -2.96 -3.82 7.21
C LEU A 240 -4.30 -3.43 6.57
N ALA A 241 -4.30 -2.77 5.40
CA ALA A 241 -5.53 -2.53 4.65
C ALA A 241 -6.15 -3.85 4.13
N TYR A 242 -5.31 -4.85 3.80
CA TYR A 242 -5.75 -6.18 3.34
C TYR A 242 -5.99 -7.16 4.50
N ASN A 243 -5.16 -7.10 5.55
CA ASN A 243 -5.36 -7.88 6.76
C ASN A 243 -5.19 -7.01 8.02
N PRO A 244 -6.28 -6.40 8.53
CA PRO A 244 -6.21 -5.52 9.70
C PRO A 244 -5.75 -6.18 11.00
N ARG A 245 -5.70 -7.52 11.05
CA ARG A 245 -5.32 -8.31 12.23
C ARG A 245 -4.01 -9.08 12.04
N ASP A 246 -3.24 -8.76 11.00
CA ASP A 246 -1.92 -9.36 10.80
C ASP A 246 -0.98 -8.94 11.95
N LYS A 247 -0.68 -9.90 12.84
CA LYS A 247 0.19 -9.69 13.99
C LYS A 247 1.59 -9.24 13.60
N LYS A 248 2.12 -9.75 12.47
CA LYS A 248 3.46 -9.39 11.99
C LYS A 248 3.45 -7.93 11.54
N ALA A 249 2.51 -7.54 10.68
CA ALA A 249 2.39 -6.16 10.21
C ALA A 249 2.10 -5.16 11.35
N LEU A 250 1.28 -5.54 12.33
CA LEU A 250 1.03 -4.72 13.54
C LEU A 250 2.31 -4.51 14.38
N THR A 251 3.12 -5.56 14.54
CA THR A 251 4.38 -5.49 15.28
C THR A 251 5.37 -4.58 14.55
N LEU A 252 5.55 -4.80 13.24
CA LEU A 252 6.41 -3.98 12.40
C LEU A 252 5.99 -2.50 12.39
N LEU A 253 4.68 -2.21 12.33
CA LEU A 253 4.17 -0.84 12.44
C LEU A 253 4.48 -0.20 13.80
N ARG A 254 4.38 -0.96 14.89
CA ARG A 254 4.72 -0.46 16.23
C ARG A 254 6.21 -0.17 16.35
N ASP A 255 7.04 -1.06 15.83
CA ASP A 255 8.49 -0.94 15.91
C ASP A 255 8.97 0.25 15.05
N ALA A 256 8.46 0.43 13.83
CA ALA A 256 8.72 1.61 13.00
C ALA A 256 8.26 2.93 13.65
N ARG A 257 7.11 2.92 14.37
CA ARG A 257 6.68 4.08 15.15
C ARG A 257 7.64 4.41 16.29
N ALA A 258 8.19 3.40 16.96
CA ALA A 258 9.18 3.59 18.02
C ALA A 258 10.50 4.14 17.44
N SER A 259 10.97 3.60 16.30
CA SER A 259 12.12 4.13 15.55
C SER A 259 11.92 5.59 15.17
N ARG A 260 10.72 5.94 14.68
CA ARG A 260 10.33 7.32 14.42
C ARG A 260 10.43 8.17 15.70
N GLN A 261 9.82 7.75 16.80
CA GLN A 261 9.78 8.54 18.03
C GLN A 261 11.18 8.79 18.63
N MET A 262 12.10 7.82 18.54
CA MET A 262 13.49 8.01 18.99
C MET A 262 14.26 9.06 18.18
N TYR A 263 14.03 9.13 16.86
CA TYR A 263 14.67 10.12 15.99
C TYR A 263 13.98 11.50 16.05
N TYR A 264 12.66 11.52 16.28
CA TYR A 264 11.90 12.76 16.44
C TYR A 264 12.16 13.44 17.80
N ASP A 265 12.43 12.69 18.88
CA ASP A 265 12.67 13.29 20.20
C ASP A 265 13.88 14.25 20.19
N GLU A 266 15.06 13.86 19.67
CA GLU A 266 16.24 14.75 19.73
C GLU A 266 16.14 16.02 18.86
N VAL A 267 15.49 15.92 17.70
CA VAL A 267 15.36 17.05 16.77
C VAL A 267 14.21 17.96 17.19
N GLU A 268 13.04 17.41 17.50
CA GLU A 268 11.92 18.20 18.01
C GLU A 268 12.21 18.76 19.39
N GLU A 269 12.91 18.08 20.28
CA GLU A 269 13.30 18.64 21.59
C GLU A 269 14.21 19.85 21.39
N ARG A 270 15.21 19.79 20.51
CA ARG A 270 16.04 20.96 20.16
C ARG A 270 15.25 22.08 19.52
N GLU A 271 14.31 21.79 18.63
CA GLU A 271 13.45 22.80 18.02
C GLU A 271 12.42 23.38 19.00
N ARG A 272 11.88 22.56 19.90
CA ARG A 272 10.96 22.92 20.98
C ARG A 272 11.68 23.76 22.02
N GLU A 273 12.91 23.43 22.39
CA GLU A 273 13.77 24.25 23.25
C GLU A 273 14.11 25.59 22.60
N LYS A 274 14.48 25.60 21.31
CA LYS A 274 14.71 26.83 20.55
C LYS A 274 13.44 27.67 20.49
N MET A 275 12.30 27.06 20.21
CA MET A 275 11.01 27.73 20.10
C MET A 275 10.55 28.25 21.46
N GLU A 276 10.69 27.47 22.54
CA GLU A 276 10.37 27.88 23.91
C GLU A 276 11.23 29.09 24.33
N LYS A 277 12.51 29.11 23.95
CA LYS A 277 13.39 30.25 24.17
C LYS A 277 12.91 31.49 23.41
N ILE A 278 12.47 31.34 22.16
CA ILE A 278 11.88 32.43 21.36
C ILE A 278 10.59 32.93 22.02
N MET A 279 9.71 32.04 22.44
CA MET A 279 8.42 32.36 23.08
C MET A 279 8.59 33.14 24.38
N ARG A 280 9.63 32.82 25.17
CA ARG A 280 9.98 33.52 26.41
C ARG A 280 10.73 34.84 26.21
N THR A 281 11.17 35.15 24.97
CA THR A 281 11.90 36.39 24.68
C THR A 281 10.97 37.59 24.86
N SER A 282 11.45 38.63 25.54
CA SER A 282 10.63 39.79 25.86
C SER A 282 10.42 40.65 24.62
N VAL A 283 9.21 41.18 24.45
CA VAL A 283 8.92 42.12 23.35
C VAL A 283 9.68 43.45 23.52
N ASN A 284 10.22 43.72 24.72
CA ASN A 284 11.06 44.88 25.00
C ASN A 284 12.48 44.77 24.45
N ASP A 285 12.95 43.56 24.14
CA ASP A 285 14.28 43.32 23.57
C ASP A 285 14.37 43.76 22.09
N PHE A 286 13.25 44.21 21.52
CA PHE A 286 13.13 44.63 20.12
C PHE A 286 13.00 46.14 19.98
N GLU A 287 13.59 46.66 18.90
CA GLU A 287 13.51 48.06 18.49
C GLU A 287 12.13 48.41 17.91
N LEU A 288 11.16 48.55 18.80
CA LEU A 288 9.82 49.04 18.48
C LEU A 288 9.68 50.53 18.83
N SER A 289 8.80 51.23 18.11
CA SER A 289 8.47 52.61 18.48
C SER A 289 7.85 52.69 19.87
N VAL A 290 8.00 53.84 20.54
CA VAL A 290 7.44 54.09 21.87
C VAL A 290 5.92 53.87 21.88
N ARG A 291 5.24 54.17 20.76
CA ARG A 291 3.79 53.94 20.59
C ARG A 291 3.46 52.46 20.56
N SER A 292 4.15 51.66 19.75
CA SER A 292 3.93 50.22 19.62
C SER A 292 4.19 49.52 20.96
N ARG A 293 5.28 49.86 21.65
CA ARG A 293 5.61 49.30 22.98
C ARG A 293 4.54 49.61 24.03
N ASN A 294 4.08 50.86 24.09
CA ASN A 294 3.05 51.28 25.05
C ASN A 294 1.69 50.63 24.79
N CYS A 295 1.37 50.31 23.53
CA CYS A 295 0.14 49.60 23.21
C CYS A 295 0.23 48.11 23.56
N LEU A 296 1.35 47.45 23.24
CA LEU A 296 1.57 46.04 23.58
C LEU A 296 1.54 45.82 25.10
N ALA A 297 2.17 46.71 25.88
CA ALA A 297 2.12 46.66 27.34
C ALA A 297 0.68 46.83 27.89
N LYS A 298 -0.16 47.68 27.29
CA LYS A 298 -1.57 47.85 27.68
C LYS A 298 -2.45 46.66 27.30
N MET A 299 -2.06 45.90 26.28
CA MET A 299 -2.68 44.64 25.88
C MET A 299 -2.20 43.45 26.72
N ASN A 300 -1.37 43.66 27.75
CA ASN A 300 -0.69 42.62 28.52
C ASN A 300 0.18 41.67 27.68
N ILE A 301 0.78 42.19 26.61
CA ILE A 301 1.69 41.43 25.74
C ILE A 301 3.13 41.76 26.17
N PHE A 302 3.80 40.82 26.83
CA PHE A 302 5.15 41.02 27.36
C PHE A 302 6.20 40.13 26.70
N THR A 303 5.76 39.02 26.12
CA THR A 303 6.61 38.04 25.43
C THR A 303 6.22 37.85 23.97
N LEU A 304 7.12 37.32 23.16
CA LEU A 304 6.77 36.88 21.80
C LEU A 304 5.66 35.82 21.84
N GLY A 305 5.63 34.94 22.85
CA GLY A 305 4.56 33.95 23.01
C GLY A 305 3.17 34.57 23.15
N ASP A 306 3.06 35.66 23.93
CA ASP A 306 1.80 36.42 24.06
C ASP A 306 1.40 37.06 22.72
N LEU A 307 2.40 37.59 22.01
CA LEU A 307 2.22 38.29 20.74
C LEU A 307 1.73 37.36 19.62
N LEU A 308 2.26 36.13 19.56
CA LEU A 308 1.93 35.15 18.53
C LEU A 308 0.55 34.50 18.71
N ARG A 309 -0.10 34.70 19.86
CA ARG A 309 -1.46 34.21 20.14
C ARG A 309 -2.57 35.19 19.74
N ILE A 310 -2.21 36.44 19.45
CA ILE A 310 -3.15 37.52 19.13
C ILE A 310 -3.14 37.77 17.62
N SER A 311 -4.34 37.97 17.06
CA SER A 311 -4.51 38.25 15.63
C SER A 311 -4.34 39.73 15.28
N GLU A 312 -4.07 40.01 13.99
CA GLU A 312 -3.97 41.38 13.48
C GLU A 312 -5.27 42.17 13.72
N GLN A 313 -6.43 41.52 13.61
CA GLN A 313 -7.74 42.14 13.83
C GLN A 313 -7.97 42.51 15.30
N GLU A 314 -7.58 41.64 16.23
CA GLU A 314 -7.65 41.91 17.66
C GLU A 314 -6.73 43.07 18.06
N MET A 315 -5.54 43.17 17.46
CA MET A 315 -4.65 44.31 17.67
C MET A 315 -5.23 45.63 17.14
N LEU A 316 -5.77 45.63 15.91
CA LEU A 316 -6.38 46.82 15.29
C LEU A 316 -7.67 47.26 15.99
N SER A 317 -8.35 46.35 16.69
CA SER A 317 -9.55 46.69 17.48
C SER A 317 -9.23 47.51 18.73
N TYR A 318 -7.95 47.57 19.15
CA TYR A 318 -7.55 48.21 20.40
C TYR A 318 -7.35 49.71 20.23
N LYS A 319 -7.87 50.48 21.21
CA LYS A 319 -7.84 51.95 21.17
C LYS A 319 -6.39 52.46 21.13
N ASN A 320 -6.08 53.23 20.08
CA ASN A 320 -4.76 53.83 19.79
C ASN A 320 -3.69 52.88 19.21
N PHE A 321 -4.05 51.66 18.82
CA PHE A 321 -3.22 50.82 17.96
C PHE A 321 -3.59 51.07 16.50
N GLY A 322 -2.62 51.46 15.67
CA GLY A 322 -2.86 51.85 14.27
C GLY A 322 -2.03 51.04 13.28
N GLU A 323 -2.30 51.21 11.99
CA GLU A 323 -1.65 50.47 10.89
C GLU A 323 -0.12 50.56 10.92
N THR A 324 0.44 51.69 11.34
CA THR A 324 1.89 51.89 11.45
C THR A 324 2.50 51.01 12.54
N SER A 325 1.84 50.88 13.71
CA SER A 325 2.28 49.98 14.77
C SER A 325 2.11 48.51 14.40
N LEU A 326 1.06 48.18 13.64
CA LEU A 326 0.89 46.82 13.10
C LEU A 326 2.01 46.46 12.11
N LYS A 327 2.39 47.39 11.23
CA LYS A 327 3.48 47.20 10.27
C LYS A 327 4.82 46.95 10.96
N GLU A 328 5.16 47.74 11.99
CA GLU A 328 6.37 47.55 12.80
C GLU A 328 6.40 46.15 13.46
N VAL A 329 5.28 45.71 14.03
CA VAL A 329 5.16 44.37 14.64
C VAL A 329 5.31 43.26 13.61
N ARG A 330 4.72 43.42 12.41
CA ARG A 330 4.85 42.45 11.31
C ARG A 330 6.28 42.34 10.79
N GLU A 331 6.95 43.47 10.60
CA GLU A 331 8.35 43.49 10.13
C GLU A 331 9.27 42.82 11.15
N MET A 332 9.08 43.08 12.45
CA MET A 332 9.85 42.43 13.52
C MET A 332 9.67 40.91 13.53
N LEU A 333 8.43 40.42 13.38
CA LEU A 333 8.14 38.99 13.34
C LEU A 333 8.66 38.32 12.04
N ALA A 334 8.59 39.02 10.92
CA ALA A 334 9.04 38.53 9.62
C ALA A 334 10.54 38.23 9.58
N VAL A 335 11.38 39.03 10.27
CA VAL A 335 12.83 38.78 10.40
C VAL A 335 13.15 37.40 11.01
N ARG A 336 12.20 36.82 11.75
CA ARG A 336 12.34 35.52 12.44
C ARG A 336 11.44 34.43 11.87
N ASN A 337 10.85 34.64 10.69
CA ASN A 337 9.86 33.74 10.08
C ASN A 337 8.62 33.49 10.95
N LEU A 338 8.27 34.42 11.84
CA LEU A 338 7.10 34.33 12.71
C LEU A 338 5.94 35.17 12.19
N ARG A 339 4.70 34.84 12.60
CA ARG A 339 3.47 35.56 12.21
C ARG A 339 2.48 35.65 13.37
N LEU A 340 1.70 36.73 13.40
CA LEU A 340 0.64 36.92 14.39
C LEU A 340 -0.45 35.84 14.26
N GLY A 341 -0.92 35.32 15.39
CA GLY A 341 -1.97 34.30 15.48
C GLY A 341 -1.54 32.87 15.15
N MET A 342 -0.24 32.59 14.97
CA MET A 342 0.25 31.27 14.53
C MET A 342 0.18 30.16 15.60
N TYR A 343 -0.06 30.50 16.88
CA TYR A 343 -0.11 29.54 18.01
C TYR A 343 -1.44 29.60 18.82
N ARG A 344 -2.59 29.77 18.15
CA ARG A 344 -3.91 29.60 18.81
C ARG A 344 -4.21 28.11 19.04
N ASP A 345 -4.80 27.78 20.20
CA ASP A 345 -5.17 26.40 20.58
C ASP A 345 -6.12 25.75 19.56
N GLU A 346 -5.91 24.46 19.30
CA GLU A 346 -6.61 23.66 18.26
C GLU A 346 -8.12 23.53 18.47
N THR A 347 -8.63 23.75 19.68
CA THR A 347 -10.06 23.64 20.00
C THR A 347 -10.92 24.80 19.49
N ASP A 348 -10.32 25.91 19.05
CA ASP A 348 -11.01 27.08 18.50
C ASP A 348 -10.72 27.34 17.01
N ARG A 349 -10.15 26.36 16.28
CA ARG A 349 -10.13 26.40 14.81
C ARG A 349 -11.54 26.14 14.26
N ALA A 350 -12.43 27.12 14.38
CA ALA A 350 -13.45 27.31 13.36
C ALA A 350 -12.71 27.35 12.02
N ILE A 351 -12.98 26.39 11.13
CA ILE A 351 -12.30 26.21 9.84
C ILE A 351 -12.07 27.60 9.23
N SER A 352 -10.81 28.02 9.14
CA SER A 352 -10.48 29.37 8.68
C SER A 352 -11.05 29.57 7.27
N LYS A 353 -11.41 30.80 6.88
CA LYS A 353 -11.76 31.09 5.47
C LYS A 353 -10.64 30.65 4.51
N ALA A 354 -9.39 30.63 4.97
CA ALA A 354 -8.26 30.11 4.21
C ALA A 354 -8.33 28.58 4.02
N ASP A 355 -8.65 27.83 5.07
CA ASP A 355 -8.79 26.38 5.02
C ASP A 355 -10.02 25.97 4.21
N GLN A 356 -11.14 26.70 4.34
CA GLN A 356 -12.32 26.54 3.48
C GLN A 356 -12.01 26.78 2.01
N LYS A 357 -11.15 27.77 1.72
CA LYS A 357 -10.71 28.05 0.35
C LYS A 357 -9.90 26.86 -0.19
N VAL A 358 -8.90 26.39 0.54
CA VAL A 358 -8.06 25.24 0.16
C VAL A 358 -8.91 23.99 -0.09
N LEU A 359 -9.81 23.65 0.83
CA LEU A 359 -10.68 22.48 0.71
C LEU A 359 -11.66 22.58 -0.48
N SER A 360 -11.97 23.79 -0.94
CA SER A 360 -12.82 24.02 -2.11
C SER A 360 -12.06 23.99 -3.45
N GLU A 361 -10.73 23.96 -3.44
CA GLU A 361 -9.92 23.95 -4.66
C GLU A 361 -10.03 22.62 -5.41
N SER A 362 -9.91 22.69 -6.74
CA SER A 362 -9.90 21.52 -7.62
C SER A 362 -8.70 20.62 -7.32
N ILE A 363 -8.90 19.31 -7.39
CA ILE A 363 -7.84 18.31 -7.23
C ILE A 363 -6.74 18.44 -8.30
N GLU A 364 -7.08 18.98 -9.47
CA GLU A 364 -6.13 19.25 -10.58
C GLU A 364 -4.98 20.19 -10.16
N ARG A 365 -5.19 21.02 -9.13
CA ARG A 365 -4.16 21.94 -8.63
C ARG A 365 -3.05 21.25 -7.85
N LEU A 366 -3.26 20.00 -7.44
CA LEU A 366 -2.25 19.20 -6.75
C LEU A 366 -1.11 18.74 -7.69
N GLU A 367 -1.19 19.02 -9.00
CA GLU A 367 -0.15 18.71 -10.00
C GLU A 367 0.30 17.23 -10.00
N LEU A 368 -0.60 16.32 -9.61
CA LEU A 368 -0.35 14.88 -9.59
C LEU A 368 -0.14 14.34 -11.02
N THR A 369 0.58 13.22 -11.14
CA THR A 369 0.68 12.49 -12.41
C THR A 369 -0.71 12.15 -12.98
N ALA A 370 -0.82 12.14 -14.32
CA ALA A 370 -2.09 11.86 -15.00
C ALA A 370 -2.73 10.53 -14.58
N ARG A 371 -1.90 9.51 -14.29
CA ARG A 371 -2.36 8.23 -13.75
C ARG A 371 -3.03 8.39 -12.39
N HIS A 372 -2.41 9.12 -11.47
CA HIS A 372 -2.95 9.32 -10.12
C HIS A 372 -4.15 10.26 -10.09
N GLN A 373 -4.21 11.24 -11.00
CA GLN A 373 -5.42 12.04 -11.22
C GLN A 373 -6.60 11.17 -11.66
N GLN A 374 -6.40 10.26 -12.62
CA GLN A 374 -7.44 9.33 -13.08
C GLN A 374 -7.96 8.42 -11.96
N VAL A 375 -7.09 8.02 -11.01
CA VAL A 375 -7.52 7.23 -9.84
C VAL A 375 -8.48 8.04 -8.99
N LEU A 376 -8.15 9.30 -8.67
CA LEU A 376 -9.00 10.19 -7.89
C LEU A 376 -10.33 10.52 -8.59
N GLU A 377 -10.28 10.80 -9.89
CA GLU A 377 -11.48 10.99 -10.71
C GLU A 377 -12.37 9.74 -10.72
N GLY A 378 -11.77 8.55 -10.82
CA GLY A 378 -12.47 7.27 -10.84
C GLY A 378 -13.23 6.96 -9.55
N ILE A 379 -12.81 7.51 -8.41
CA ILE A 379 -13.53 7.43 -7.13
C ILE A 379 -14.41 8.66 -6.85
N GLY A 380 -14.50 9.60 -7.79
CA GLY A 380 -15.37 10.78 -7.70
C GLY A 380 -14.81 11.91 -6.84
N VAL A 381 -13.50 11.93 -6.58
CA VAL A 381 -12.83 13.03 -5.86
C VAL A 381 -12.56 14.16 -6.86
N ALA A 382 -13.25 15.29 -6.69
CA ALA A 382 -13.09 16.45 -7.56
C ALA A 382 -12.38 17.62 -6.84
N ARG A 383 -12.47 17.68 -5.51
CA ARG A 383 -11.89 18.74 -4.67
C ARG A 383 -11.00 18.17 -3.59
N ILE A 384 -10.06 18.99 -3.12
CA ILE A 384 -9.16 18.62 -2.01
C ILE A 384 -9.97 18.22 -0.76
N GLY A 385 -11.09 18.90 -0.48
CA GLY A 385 -11.96 18.57 0.65
C GLY A 385 -12.66 17.22 0.56
N ASP A 386 -12.85 16.66 -0.63
CA ASP A 386 -13.51 15.35 -0.80
C ASP A 386 -12.62 14.22 -0.24
N LEU A 387 -11.30 14.42 -0.22
CA LEU A 387 -10.33 13.49 0.35
C LEU A 387 -10.50 13.30 1.87
N ALA A 388 -11.16 14.21 2.57
CA ALA A 388 -11.43 14.07 4.00
C ALA A 388 -12.30 12.84 4.33
N GLN A 389 -13.03 12.32 3.34
CA GLN A 389 -13.86 11.12 3.47
C GLN A 389 -13.04 9.82 3.42
N TYR A 390 -11.79 9.88 2.93
CA TYR A 390 -10.94 8.73 2.72
C TYR A 390 -9.79 8.72 3.74
N SER A 391 -9.53 7.56 4.31
CA SER A 391 -8.24 7.27 4.93
C SER A 391 -7.26 6.71 3.92
N ASP A 392 -5.98 6.72 4.26
CA ASP A 392 -4.96 5.99 3.50
C ASP A 392 -5.30 4.49 3.33
N LEU A 393 -5.84 3.84 4.37
CA LEU A 393 -6.32 2.45 4.31
C LEU A 393 -7.42 2.24 3.26
N ASP A 394 -8.32 3.23 3.10
CA ASP A 394 -9.37 3.18 2.09
C ASP A 394 -8.77 3.33 0.69
N LEU A 395 -7.81 4.26 0.55
CA LEU A 395 -7.15 4.52 -0.72
C LEU A 395 -6.28 3.35 -1.18
N TYR A 396 -5.61 2.60 -0.28
CA TYR A 396 -4.87 1.39 -0.66
C TYR A 396 -5.75 0.27 -1.24
N LYS A 397 -7.07 0.31 -1.04
CA LYS A 397 -8.02 -0.62 -1.65
C LYS A 397 -8.53 -0.17 -3.01
N VAL A 398 -8.24 1.07 -3.41
CA VAL A 398 -8.67 1.60 -4.71
C VAL A 398 -7.73 1.02 -5.81
N PRO A 399 -8.28 0.58 -6.95
CA PRO A 399 -7.45 0.08 -8.05
C PRO A 399 -6.53 1.18 -8.59
N GLY A 400 -5.23 0.87 -8.66
CA GLY A 400 -4.22 1.80 -9.18
C GLY A 400 -3.63 2.77 -8.15
N SER A 401 -4.03 2.69 -6.88
CA SER A 401 -3.45 3.47 -5.77
C SER A 401 -2.59 2.59 -4.85
N GLY A 402 -1.31 2.51 -5.18
CA GLY A 402 -0.28 1.87 -4.35
C GLY A 402 0.51 2.87 -3.51
N GLN A 403 1.76 2.51 -3.20
CA GLN A 403 2.66 3.38 -2.43
C GLN A 403 3.01 4.66 -3.16
N SER A 404 3.33 4.60 -4.46
CA SER A 404 3.71 5.80 -5.21
C SER A 404 2.58 6.83 -5.22
N PHE A 405 1.33 6.36 -5.36
CA PHE A 405 0.14 7.19 -5.29
C PHE A 405 0.00 7.91 -3.96
N ILE A 406 0.09 7.18 -2.84
CA ILE A 406 -0.07 7.78 -1.50
C ILE A 406 1.07 8.75 -1.20
N GLN A 407 2.30 8.42 -1.59
CA GLN A 407 3.46 9.29 -1.39
C GLN A 407 3.35 10.60 -2.18
N GLU A 408 2.97 10.51 -3.45
CA GLU A 408 2.75 11.69 -4.29
C GLU A 408 1.61 12.55 -3.74
N LEU A 409 0.48 11.92 -3.40
CA LEU A 409 -0.68 12.62 -2.85
C LEU A 409 -0.37 13.29 -1.51
N ALA A 410 0.35 12.62 -0.60
CA ALA A 410 0.75 13.19 0.68
C ALA A 410 1.70 14.38 0.49
N THR A 411 2.65 14.28 -0.44
CA THR A 411 3.58 15.37 -0.77
C THR A 411 2.83 16.58 -1.32
N ALA A 412 1.92 16.36 -2.27
CA ALA A 412 1.12 17.42 -2.87
C ALA A 412 0.22 18.11 -1.85
N LEU A 413 -0.49 17.35 -0.99
CA LEU A 413 -1.33 17.90 0.06
C LEU A 413 -0.55 18.67 1.13
N GLY A 414 0.68 18.23 1.42
CA GLY A 414 1.59 18.90 2.35
C GLY A 414 1.87 20.35 1.96
N ALA A 415 1.96 20.66 0.65
CA ALA A 415 2.12 22.02 0.15
C ALA A 415 0.93 22.94 0.48
N TYR A 416 -0.24 22.36 0.75
CA TYR A 416 -1.47 23.05 1.14
C TYR A 416 -1.73 23.00 2.65
N GLY A 417 -0.84 22.39 3.44
CA GLY A 417 -1.02 22.20 4.88
C GLY A 417 -2.12 21.19 5.24
N VAL A 418 -2.50 20.33 4.29
CA VAL A 418 -3.50 19.28 4.47
C VAL A 418 -2.79 17.93 4.51
N ALA A 419 -3.34 16.97 5.25
CA ALA A 419 -2.82 15.61 5.30
C ALA A 419 -3.95 14.60 5.10
N ILE A 420 -3.62 13.45 4.49
CA ILE A 420 -4.54 12.30 4.40
C ILE A 420 -4.80 11.79 5.81
N ARG A 421 -6.06 11.41 6.08
CA ARG A 421 -6.44 10.84 7.37
C ARG A 421 -5.74 9.48 7.55
N LYS A 422 -4.89 9.37 8.57
CA LYS A 422 -4.23 8.11 8.98
C LYS A 422 -4.87 7.59 10.28
N PRO A 423 -5.93 6.75 10.23
CA PRO A 423 -6.59 6.25 11.43
C PRO A 423 -5.64 5.47 12.35
N GLU A 424 -5.88 5.57 13.66
CA GLU A 424 -5.19 4.74 14.65
C GLU A 424 -5.52 3.27 14.42
N ILE A 425 -4.47 2.48 14.19
CA ILE A 425 -4.56 1.02 14.16
C ILE A 425 -4.30 0.55 15.59
N ARG A 426 -5.37 0.08 16.25
CA ARG A 426 -5.32 -0.47 17.61
C ARG A 426 -4.86 -1.93 17.53
N SER A 427 -3.82 -2.26 18.29
CA SER A 427 -3.26 -3.60 18.46
C SER A 427 -4.16 -4.50 19.30
#